data_AF-A0A6L4YTK6-F1
#
_entry.id   AF-A0A6L4YTK6-F1
#
_cell.length_a   1.000
_cell.length_b   1.000
_cell.length_c   1.000
_cell.angle_alpha   90.00
_cell.angle_beta   90.00
_cell.angle_gamma   90.00
#
_symmetry.space_group_name_H-M   'P 1'
#
loop_
_entity.id
_entity.type
_entity.pdbx_description
1 polymer ?
#
loop_
_entity_poly.entity_id
_entity_poly.type
_entity_poly.pdbx_seq_one_letter_code
_entity_poly.pdbx_strand_id
1 'polypeptide(L)'
;MPDYELNKRLGMIIEAMKMNPLEFSKAYNDTKAVKTYHILNNRNGISSKMLDSILQAYPQISRTWLLTGEGSMFITGLDAYLPMKAFKYIMYKGAASGMDEFEKRTGITKDELESGMMNDPVEAYKRIRKAYPVVDNMPGTPQRKTEQQNSASKADEGNLEKLIDLIVKQQDSISKLSDAALIQARNMERLLEQKEVKNTEHNKKAG
;
A
#
# COMPACT_ATOMS: atom_id res chain seq x y z
N MET A 1 -26.63 13.89 -20.50
CA MET A 1 -25.38 14.64 -20.26
C MET A 1 -24.21 13.66 -20.42
N PRO A 2 -23.05 14.08 -20.93
CA PRO A 2 -21.86 13.22 -20.92
C PRO A 2 -21.50 12.88 -19.47
N ASP A 3 -21.22 11.61 -19.21
CA ASP A 3 -20.74 11.15 -17.91
C ASP A 3 -19.25 11.52 -17.78
N TYR A 4 -18.95 12.43 -16.86
CA TYR A 4 -17.61 12.92 -16.58
C TYR A 4 -17.03 12.35 -15.27
N GLU A 5 -17.60 11.26 -14.73
CA GLU A 5 -17.06 10.63 -13.51
C GLU A 5 -15.61 10.17 -13.67
N LEU A 6 -15.23 9.70 -14.86
CA LEU A 6 -13.85 9.36 -15.19
C LEU A 6 -12.90 10.59 -15.10
N ASN A 7 -13.35 11.76 -15.54
CA ASN A 7 -12.58 12.99 -15.48
C ASN A 7 -12.38 13.46 -14.03
N LYS A 8 -13.43 13.34 -13.20
CA LYS A 8 -13.34 13.64 -11.76
C LYS A 8 -12.31 12.74 -11.08
N ARG A 9 -12.36 11.43 -11.37
CA ARG A 9 -11.39 10.46 -10.82
C ARG A 9 -9.95 10.75 -11.23
N LEU A 10 -9.71 11.22 -12.45
CA LEU A 10 -8.38 11.70 -12.84
C LEU A 10 -7.94 12.90 -11.97
N GLY A 11 -8.85 13.85 -11.71
CA GLY A 11 -8.57 14.96 -10.80
C GLY A 11 -8.18 14.50 -9.39
N MET A 12 -8.91 13.53 -8.84
CA MET A 12 -8.62 12.95 -7.52
C MET A 12 -7.25 12.25 -7.48
N ILE A 13 -6.85 11.57 -8.56
CA ILE A 13 -5.51 10.96 -8.66
C ILE A 13 -4.43 12.03 -8.60
N ILE A 14 -4.56 13.11 -9.39
CA ILE A 14 -3.56 14.19 -9.44
C ILE A 14 -3.38 14.81 -8.05
N GLU A 15 -4.51 15.06 -7.36
CA GLU A 15 -4.52 15.57 -5.99
C GLU A 15 -3.88 14.60 -4.99
N ALA A 16 -4.24 13.31 -5.05
CA ALA A 16 -3.69 12.29 -4.16
C ALA A 16 -2.18 12.08 -4.36
N MET A 17 -1.69 12.23 -5.60
CA MET A 17 -0.27 12.21 -5.93
C MET A 17 0.48 13.48 -5.51
N LYS A 18 -0.24 14.51 -5.03
CA LYS A 18 0.30 15.83 -4.66
C LYS A 18 1.07 16.50 -5.80
N MET A 19 0.60 16.29 -7.04
CA MET A 19 1.17 16.89 -8.24
C MET A 19 0.24 17.97 -8.75
N ASN A 20 0.78 18.95 -9.48
CA ASN A 20 -0.07 19.82 -10.29
C ASN A 20 -0.35 19.17 -11.67
N PRO A 21 -1.42 19.59 -12.38
CA PRO A 21 -1.76 19.00 -13.68
C PRO A 21 -0.65 19.09 -14.73
N LEU A 22 0.21 20.11 -14.67
CA LEU A 22 1.33 20.29 -15.60
C LEU A 22 2.49 19.33 -15.35
N GLU A 23 2.81 19.07 -14.09
CA GLU A 23 3.77 18.03 -13.71
C GLU A 23 3.25 16.66 -14.10
N PHE A 24 1.99 16.39 -13.77
CA PHE A 24 1.35 15.11 -14.07
C PHE A 24 1.33 14.82 -15.58
N SER A 25 1.04 15.83 -16.41
CA SER A 25 0.86 15.68 -17.85
C SER A 25 2.13 15.40 -18.65
N LYS A 26 3.28 15.85 -18.13
CA LYS A 26 4.58 15.68 -18.79
C LYS A 26 4.96 14.20 -18.95
N ALA A 27 4.60 13.36 -17.99
CA ALA A 27 4.97 11.95 -17.96
C ALA A 27 4.38 11.13 -19.13
N TYR A 28 3.28 11.58 -19.75
CA TYR A 28 2.65 10.93 -20.90
C TYR A 28 2.62 11.82 -22.16
N ASN A 29 3.61 12.72 -22.30
CA ASN A 29 3.83 13.57 -23.47
C ASN A 29 2.76 14.66 -23.72
N ASP A 30 2.00 15.08 -22.70
CA ASP A 30 1.19 16.32 -22.74
C ASP A 30 1.95 17.47 -22.07
N THR A 31 3.05 17.90 -22.70
CA THR A 31 4.05 18.81 -22.10
C THR A 31 3.52 20.18 -21.64
N LYS A 32 2.38 20.62 -22.20
CA LYS A 32 1.69 21.88 -21.85
C LYS A 32 0.39 21.67 -21.08
N ALA A 33 0.09 20.44 -20.66
CA ALA A 33 -1.15 20.04 -20.00
C ALA A 33 -2.45 20.40 -20.75
N VAL A 34 -2.39 20.64 -22.06
CA VAL A 34 -3.56 21.12 -22.81
C VAL A 34 -4.66 20.07 -22.77
N LYS A 35 -4.32 18.79 -23.03
CA LYS A 35 -5.31 17.70 -23.01
C LYS A 35 -5.80 17.45 -21.60
N THR A 36 -4.88 17.50 -20.63
CA THR A 36 -5.16 17.33 -19.20
C THR A 36 -6.20 18.36 -18.73
N TYR A 37 -5.98 19.66 -18.98
CA TYR A 37 -6.91 20.70 -18.56
C TYR A 37 -8.26 20.61 -19.28
N HIS A 38 -8.28 20.20 -20.55
CA HIS A 38 -9.55 19.98 -21.25
C HIS A 38 -10.38 18.87 -20.60
N ILE A 39 -9.73 17.83 -20.07
CA ILE A 39 -10.39 16.76 -19.32
C ILE A 39 -10.86 17.26 -17.96
N LEU A 40 -9.98 17.89 -17.19
CA LEU A 40 -10.31 18.37 -15.84
C LEU A 40 -11.45 19.40 -15.83
N ASN A 41 -11.53 20.23 -16.88
CA ASN A 41 -12.62 21.21 -17.06
C ASN A 41 -13.85 20.63 -17.78
N ASN A 42 -13.93 19.31 -17.95
CA ASN A 42 -15.03 18.60 -18.61
C ASN A 42 -15.33 19.11 -20.04
N ARG A 43 -14.34 19.68 -20.74
CA ARG A 43 -14.46 19.98 -22.18
C ARG A 43 -14.46 18.69 -22.99
N ASN A 44 -13.59 17.75 -22.63
CA ASN A 44 -13.42 16.45 -23.31
C ASN A 44 -13.43 15.31 -22.29
N GLY A 45 -13.85 14.11 -22.71
CA GLY A 45 -13.60 12.88 -21.94
C GLY A 45 -12.19 12.33 -22.17
N ILE A 46 -11.77 11.38 -21.33
CA ILE A 46 -10.51 10.65 -21.53
C ILE A 46 -10.70 9.61 -22.65
N SER A 47 -9.87 9.68 -23.70
CA SER A 47 -9.85 8.64 -24.74
C SER A 47 -9.11 7.40 -24.28
N SER A 48 -9.42 6.22 -24.84
CA SER A 48 -8.70 4.98 -24.50
C SER A 48 -7.18 5.13 -24.66
N LYS A 49 -6.73 5.71 -25.78
CA LYS A 49 -5.29 5.92 -26.03
C LYS A 49 -4.64 6.81 -24.97
N MET A 50 -5.34 7.84 -24.50
CA MET A 50 -4.83 8.71 -23.44
C MET A 50 -4.83 8.00 -22.10
N LEU A 51 -5.88 7.26 -21.77
CA LEU A 51 -5.93 6.41 -20.58
C LEU A 51 -4.76 5.43 -20.54
N ASP A 52 -4.50 4.73 -21.65
CA ASP A 52 -3.38 3.79 -21.76
C ASP A 52 -2.04 4.49 -21.54
N SER A 53 -1.86 5.69 -22.11
CA SER A 53 -0.63 6.49 -21.93
C SER A 53 -0.44 6.96 -20.48
N ILE A 54 -1.53 7.35 -19.80
CA ILE A 54 -1.50 7.73 -18.38
C ILE A 54 -1.11 6.53 -17.52
N LEU A 55 -1.74 5.37 -17.73
CA LEU A 55 -1.48 4.16 -16.95
C LEU A 55 -0.07 3.61 -17.19
N GLN A 56 0.46 3.76 -18.40
CA GLN A 56 1.85 3.41 -18.70
C GLN A 56 2.84 4.35 -17.98
N ALA A 57 2.53 5.65 -17.90
CA ALA A 57 3.36 6.63 -17.20
C ALA A 57 3.28 6.50 -15.67
N TYR A 58 2.14 6.02 -15.16
CA TYR A 58 1.87 5.83 -13.73
C TYR A 58 1.34 4.43 -13.43
N PRO A 59 2.21 3.40 -13.47
CA PRO A 59 1.81 2.00 -13.26
C PRO A 59 1.19 1.71 -11.89
N GLN A 60 1.37 2.60 -10.92
CA GLN A 60 0.76 2.49 -9.60
C GLN A 60 -0.74 2.84 -9.60
N ILE A 61 -1.29 3.43 -10.66
CA ILE A 61 -2.72 3.78 -10.74
C ILE A 61 -3.53 2.54 -11.12
N SER A 62 -4.61 2.28 -10.39
CA SER A 62 -5.57 1.24 -10.72
C SER A 62 -6.45 1.66 -11.90
N ARG A 63 -6.30 0.98 -13.05
CA ARG A 63 -7.20 1.14 -14.22
C ARG A 63 -8.66 0.88 -13.84
N THR A 64 -8.91 -0.20 -13.10
CA THR A 64 -10.27 -0.55 -12.65
C THR A 64 -10.88 0.61 -11.86
N TRP A 65 -10.17 1.14 -10.87
CA TRP A 65 -10.68 2.25 -10.06
C TRP A 65 -10.90 3.51 -10.89
N LEU A 66 -9.97 3.84 -11.79
CA LEU A 66 -10.13 5.02 -12.65
C LEU A 66 -11.37 4.89 -13.56
N LEU A 67 -11.66 3.71 -14.08
CA LEU A 67 -12.81 3.48 -14.97
C LEU A 67 -14.14 3.37 -14.22
N THR A 68 -14.18 2.69 -13.08
CA THR A 68 -15.44 2.31 -12.41
C THR A 68 -15.65 2.96 -11.05
N GLY A 69 -14.59 3.49 -10.43
CA GLY A 69 -14.59 3.93 -9.04
C GLY A 69 -14.52 2.80 -8.02
N GLU A 70 -14.46 1.54 -8.47
CA GLU A 70 -14.40 0.38 -7.58
C GLU A 70 -12.96 0.06 -7.14
N GLY A 71 -12.80 -0.27 -5.86
CA GLY A 71 -11.52 -0.73 -5.30
C GLY A 71 -10.61 0.40 -4.85
N SER A 72 -9.30 0.12 -4.80
CA SER A 72 -8.28 1.08 -4.40
C SER A 72 -7.82 1.92 -5.59
N MET A 73 -7.65 3.23 -5.37
CA MET A 73 -7.12 4.17 -6.37
C MET A 73 -5.72 3.80 -6.85
N PHE A 74 -4.86 3.41 -5.92
CA PHE A 74 -3.52 2.93 -6.19
C PHE A 74 -3.42 1.43 -5.99
N ILE A 75 -2.68 0.80 -6.87
CA ILE A 75 -2.26 -0.60 -6.74
C ILE A 75 -1.31 -0.66 -5.55
N THR A 76 -1.71 -1.37 -4.50
CA THR A 76 -0.82 -1.61 -3.36
C THR A 76 0.11 -2.78 -3.67
N GLY A 77 1.21 -2.91 -2.92
CA GLY A 77 2.11 -4.07 -3.06
C GLY A 77 1.34 -5.39 -2.99
N LEU A 78 0.34 -5.49 -2.12
CA LEU A 78 -0.51 -6.69 -2.03
C LEU A 78 -1.23 -6.98 -3.36
N ASP A 79 -1.78 -5.95 -4.01
CA ASP A 79 -2.52 -6.06 -5.28
C ASP A 79 -1.60 -6.47 -6.43
N ALA A 80 -0.39 -5.89 -6.50
CA ALA A 80 0.63 -6.27 -7.48
C ALA A 80 1.07 -7.74 -7.33
N TYR A 81 1.10 -8.27 -6.11
CA TYR A 81 1.42 -9.68 -5.85
C TYR A 81 0.23 -10.64 -6.02
N LEU A 82 -1.02 -10.16 -6.16
CA LEU A 82 -2.19 -11.06 -6.25
C LEU A 82 -2.13 -12.05 -7.42
N PRO A 83 -1.77 -11.65 -8.67
CA PRO A 83 -1.64 -12.59 -9.78
C PRO A 83 -0.60 -13.67 -9.53
N MET A 84 0.59 -13.28 -9.05
CA MET A 84 1.68 -14.21 -8.73
C MET A 84 1.31 -15.14 -7.57
N LYS A 85 0.66 -14.62 -6.52
CA LYS A 85 0.19 -15.41 -5.39
C LYS A 85 -0.88 -16.42 -5.84
N ALA A 86 -1.81 -16.00 -6.69
CA ALA A 86 -2.84 -16.85 -7.26
C ALA A 86 -2.24 -17.96 -8.13
N PHE A 87 -1.29 -17.62 -9.00
CA PHE A 87 -0.56 -18.60 -9.81
C PHE A 87 0.12 -19.66 -8.94
N LYS A 88 0.91 -19.25 -7.94
CA LYS A 88 1.56 -20.19 -7.00
C LYS A 88 0.56 -21.10 -6.30
N TYR A 89 -0.59 -20.55 -5.91
CA TYR A 89 -1.64 -21.33 -5.25
C TYR A 89 -2.31 -22.34 -6.19
N ILE A 90 -2.58 -21.96 -7.44
CA ILE A 90 -3.10 -22.85 -8.48
C ILE A 90 -2.15 -24.03 -8.70
N MET A 91 -0.84 -23.75 -8.80
CA MET A 91 0.19 -24.78 -8.95
C MET A 91 0.25 -25.71 -7.73
N TYR A 92 0.24 -25.16 -6.52
CA TYR A 92 0.20 -25.95 -5.29
C TYR A 92 -1.02 -26.87 -5.19
N LYS A 93 -2.18 -26.41 -5.67
CA LYS A 93 -3.41 -27.21 -5.70
C LYS A 93 -3.48 -28.20 -6.87
N GLY A 94 -2.49 -28.20 -7.77
CA GLY A 94 -2.51 -29.02 -8.98
C GLY A 94 -3.63 -28.66 -9.94
N ALA A 95 -4.17 -27.44 -9.85
CA ALA A 95 -5.31 -27.00 -10.65
C ALA A 95 -4.91 -26.56 -12.07
N ALA A 96 -3.62 -26.34 -12.30
CA ALA A 96 -3.01 -26.20 -13.63
C ALA A 96 -1.79 -27.13 -13.70
N SER A 97 -1.55 -27.69 -14.89
CA SER A 97 -0.40 -28.54 -15.19
C SER A 97 0.92 -27.78 -15.34
N GLY A 98 0.86 -26.46 -15.57
CA GLY A 98 2.04 -25.63 -15.79
C GLY A 98 1.71 -24.22 -16.29
N MET A 99 2.77 -23.47 -16.61
CA MET A 99 2.66 -22.11 -17.13
C MET A 99 1.91 -22.05 -18.46
N ASP A 100 2.12 -23.01 -19.36
CA ASP A 100 1.48 -23.04 -20.69
C ASP A 100 -0.05 -23.16 -20.60
N GLU A 101 -0.55 -24.04 -19.71
CA GLU A 101 -2.00 -24.16 -19.47
C GLU A 101 -2.55 -22.90 -18.80
N PHE A 102 -1.82 -22.36 -17.84
CA PHE A 102 -2.20 -21.12 -17.16
C PHE A 102 -2.34 -19.95 -18.14
N GLU A 103 -1.35 -19.73 -18.99
CA GLU A 103 -1.36 -18.68 -20.00
C GLU A 103 -2.51 -18.89 -20.99
N LYS A 104 -2.72 -20.12 -21.48
CA LYS A 104 -3.82 -20.44 -22.40
C LYS A 104 -5.21 -20.12 -21.81
N ARG A 105 -5.38 -20.30 -20.50
CA ARG A 105 -6.68 -20.09 -19.82
C ARG A 105 -6.90 -18.66 -19.33
N THR A 106 -5.84 -17.91 -19.04
CA THR A 106 -5.93 -16.57 -18.42
C THR A 106 -5.49 -15.44 -19.35
N GLY A 107 -4.70 -15.76 -20.38
CA GLY A 107 -4.02 -14.80 -21.24
C GLY A 107 -2.88 -14.05 -20.55
N ILE A 108 -2.40 -14.54 -19.40
CA ILE A 108 -1.33 -13.92 -18.63
C ILE A 108 -0.03 -14.70 -18.88
N THR A 109 0.95 -14.01 -19.44
CA THR A 109 2.26 -14.55 -19.77
C THR A 109 3.16 -14.68 -18.54
N LYS A 110 4.23 -15.46 -18.68
CA LYS A 110 5.24 -15.64 -17.62
C LYS A 110 5.92 -14.31 -17.29
N ASP A 111 6.26 -13.54 -18.32
CA ASP A 111 6.92 -12.25 -18.17
C ASP A 111 6.02 -11.23 -17.45
N GLU A 112 4.71 -11.19 -17.75
CA GLU A 112 3.76 -10.35 -17.03
C GLU A 112 3.64 -10.72 -15.54
N LEU A 113 3.77 -12.01 -15.23
CA LEU A 113 3.77 -12.52 -13.86
C LEU A 113 5.06 -12.19 -13.09
N GLU A 114 6.22 -12.39 -13.72
CA GLU A 114 7.53 -12.31 -13.08
C GLU A 114 8.13 -10.90 -13.06
N SER A 115 7.82 -10.05 -14.05
CA SER A 115 8.39 -8.70 -14.16
C SER A 115 7.93 -7.74 -13.05
N GLY A 116 6.84 -8.08 -12.34
CA GLY A 116 6.21 -7.17 -11.37
C GLY A 116 5.60 -5.90 -11.99
N MET A 117 5.64 -5.77 -13.31
CA MET A 117 5.12 -4.63 -14.08
C MET A 117 3.85 -5.03 -14.83
N MET A 118 2.88 -5.58 -14.11
CA MET A 118 1.57 -5.87 -14.69
C MET A 118 0.76 -4.57 -14.78
N ASN A 119 0.35 -4.19 -15.99
CA ASN A 119 -0.39 -2.93 -16.23
C ASN A 119 -1.72 -2.82 -15.47
N ASP A 120 -2.32 -3.96 -15.11
CA ASP A 120 -3.51 -4.03 -14.26
C ASP A 120 -3.55 -5.38 -13.51
N PRO A 121 -2.89 -5.47 -12.33
CA PRO A 121 -2.82 -6.72 -11.58
C PRO A 121 -4.17 -7.13 -10.97
N VAL A 122 -5.08 -6.17 -10.77
CA VAL A 122 -6.43 -6.45 -10.27
C VAL A 122 -7.26 -7.14 -11.34
N GLU A 123 -7.24 -6.61 -12.57
CA GLU A 123 -7.96 -7.23 -13.68
C GLU A 123 -7.37 -8.58 -14.07
N ALA A 124 -6.04 -8.70 -14.06
CA ALA A 124 -5.38 -9.99 -14.21
C ALA A 124 -5.84 -10.99 -13.15
N TYR A 125 -5.91 -10.59 -11.87
CA TYR A 125 -6.44 -11.45 -10.82
C TYR A 125 -7.90 -11.86 -11.07
N LYS A 126 -8.77 -10.98 -11.58
CA LYS A 126 -10.14 -11.35 -11.97
C LYS A 126 -10.17 -12.42 -13.06
N ARG A 127 -9.32 -12.31 -14.08
CA ARG A 127 -9.19 -13.33 -15.14
C ARG A 127 -8.73 -14.66 -14.57
N ILE A 128 -7.74 -14.64 -13.68
CA ILE A 128 -7.25 -15.84 -12.98
C ILE A 128 -8.37 -16.50 -12.19
N ARG A 129 -9.07 -15.73 -11.35
CA ARG A 129 -10.19 -16.21 -10.53
C ARG A 129 -11.30 -16.83 -11.39
N LYS A 130 -11.64 -16.19 -12.51
CA LYS A 130 -12.64 -16.70 -13.46
C LYS A 130 -12.21 -18.02 -14.10
N ALA A 131 -10.93 -18.17 -14.46
CA ALA A 131 -10.40 -19.39 -15.05
C ALA A 131 -10.18 -20.51 -14.02
N TYR A 132 -9.84 -20.15 -12.79
CA TYR A 132 -9.47 -21.05 -11.70
C TYR A 132 -10.26 -20.72 -10.42
N PRO A 133 -11.50 -21.24 -10.29
CA PRO A 133 -12.33 -21.00 -9.11
C PRO A 133 -11.69 -21.44 -7.79
N VAL A 134 -10.71 -22.36 -7.82
CA VAL A 134 -9.94 -22.77 -6.64
C VAL A 134 -9.36 -21.59 -5.87
N VAL A 135 -9.04 -20.50 -6.57
CA VAL A 135 -8.47 -19.26 -6.03
C VAL A 135 -9.40 -18.55 -5.04
N ASP A 136 -10.71 -18.82 -5.07
CA ASP A 136 -11.66 -18.31 -4.06
C ASP A 136 -11.30 -18.78 -2.63
N ASN A 137 -10.59 -19.90 -2.53
CA ASN A 137 -10.15 -20.47 -1.25
C ASN A 137 -8.70 -20.06 -0.88
N MET A 138 -8.09 -19.11 -1.61
CA MET A 138 -6.70 -18.71 -1.34
C MET A 138 -6.61 -17.89 -0.04
N PRO A 139 -5.77 -18.29 0.94
CA PRO A 139 -5.67 -17.62 2.24
C PRO A 139 -5.10 -16.20 2.13
N GLY A 140 -5.71 -15.26 2.86
CA GLY A 140 -5.31 -13.85 2.89
C GLY A 140 -5.58 -13.12 1.57
N THR A 141 -6.64 -13.50 0.85
CA THR A 141 -7.23 -12.68 -0.21
C THR A 141 -8.23 -11.70 0.40
N PRO A 142 -8.29 -10.44 -0.07
CA PRO A 142 -9.39 -9.56 0.29
C PRO A 142 -10.69 -10.20 -0.20
N GLN A 143 -11.45 -10.82 0.70
CA GLN A 143 -12.81 -11.23 0.40
C GLN A 143 -13.56 -9.94 0.05
N ARG A 144 -14.07 -9.83 -1.19
CA ARG A 144 -15.03 -8.77 -1.54
C ARG A 144 -16.14 -8.88 -0.51
N LYS A 145 -16.28 -7.87 0.35
CA LYS A 145 -17.43 -7.69 1.23
C LYS A 145 -18.67 -7.62 0.34
N THR A 146 -19.28 -8.77 0.05
CA THR A 146 -20.66 -8.83 -0.43
C THR A 146 -21.57 -8.43 0.72
N GLU A 147 -22.65 -7.71 0.40
CA GLU A 147 -23.51 -6.86 1.25
C GLU A 147 -24.22 -7.54 2.45
N GLN A 148 -23.73 -8.64 3.00
CA GLN A 148 -24.31 -9.35 4.15
C GLN A 148 -23.58 -9.18 5.49
N GLN A 149 -22.60 -8.26 5.60
CA GLN A 149 -21.81 -8.08 6.84
C GLN A 149 -22.12 -6.81 7.66
N ASN A 150 -23.31 -6.22 7.54
CA ASN A 150 -23.72 -5.14 8.45
C ASN A 150 -24.01 -5.62 9.90
N SER A 151 -23.90 -6.91 10.20
CA SER A 151 -24.09 -7.46 11.55
C SER A 151 -22.78 -7.93 12.25
N ALA A 152 -21.67 -8.09 11.53
CA ALA A 152 -20.41 -8.61 12.10
C ALA A 152 -19.40 -7.53 12.53
N SER A 153 -19.56 -6.28 12.08
CA SER A 153 -18.57 -5.20 12.27
C SER A 153 -18.34 -4.78 13.74
N LYS A 154 -19.30 -5.00 14.64
CA LYS A 154 -19.19 -4.57 16.04
C LYS A 154 -18.24 -5.42 16.90
N ALA A 155 -18.00 -6.68 16.51
CA ALA A 155 -17.15 -7.58 17.30
C ALA A 155 -15.65 -7.33 17.04
N ASP A 156 -15.29 -6.98 15.81
CA ASP A 156 -13.90 -6.72 15.41
C ASP A 156 -13.41 -5.33 15.87
N GLU A 157 -14.27 -4.32 15.90
CA GLU A 157 -13.95 -3.00 16.48
C GLU A 157 -13.60 -3.11 17.98
N GLY A 158 -14.35 -3.91 18.74
CA GLY A 158 -14.08 -4.12 20.16
C GLY A 158 -12.76 -4.85 20.46
N ASN A 159 -12.23 -5.62 19.52
CA ASN A 159 -10.90 -6.23 19.66
C ASN A 159 -9.78 -5.26 19.27
N LEU A 160 -10.01 -4.38 18.29
CA LEU A 160 -9.05 -3.34 17.92
C LEU A 160 -8.88 -2.30 19.04
N GLU A 161 -9.96 -1.89 19.70
CA GLU A 161 -9.88 -0.97 20.85
C GLU A 161 -9.07 -1.56 22.01
N LYS A 162 -9.24 -2.86 22.29
CA LYS A 162 -8.46 -3.56 23.33
C LYS A 162 -6.96 -3.62 22.99
N LEU A 163 -6.63 -3.81 21.72
CA LEU A 163 -5.23 -3.82 21.26
C LEU A 163 -4.61 -2.41 21.35
N ILE A 164 -5.36 -1.36 21.01
CA ILE A 164 -4.91 0.03 21.15
C ILE A 164 -4.65 0.36 22.62
N ASP A 165 -5.57 0.01 23.52
CA ASP A 165 -5.40 0.24 24.96
C ASP A 165 -4.18 -0.52 25.53
N LEU A 166 -3.93 -1.75 25.06
CA LEU A 166 -2.75 -2.52 25.44
C LEU A 166 -1.44 -1.85 24.97
N ILE A 167 -1.42 -1.34 23.74
CA ILE A 167 -0.25 -0.64 23.18
C ILE A 167 0.04 0.64 23.97
N VAL A 168 -0.99 1.41 24.30
CA VAL A 168 -0.83 2.64 25.09
C VAL A 168 -0.26 2.33 26.48
N LYS A 169 -0.78 1.30 27.16
CA LYS A 169 -0.26 0.85 28.47
C LYS A 169 1.20 0.38 28.41
N GLN A 170 1.59 -0.29 27.33
CA GLN A 170 2.98 -0.69 27.11
C GLN A 170 3.88 0.54 26.89
N GLN A 171 3.43 1.53 26.12
CA GLN A 171 4.18 2.76 25.88
C GLN A 171 4.42 3.58 27.16
N ASP A 172 3.43 3.66 28.05
CA ASP A 172 3.57 4.30 29.36
C ASP A 172 4.59 3.57 30.25
N SER A 173 4.60 2.25 30.20
CA SER A 173 5.54 1.42 30.97
C SER A 173 6.97 1.62 30.48
N ILE A 174 7.16 1.70 29.16
CA ILE A 174 8.47 1.98 28.54
C ILE A 174 8.97 3.37 28.93
N SER A 175 8.07 4.37 28.94
CA SER A 175 8.44 5.76 29.30
C SER A 175 8.92 5.85 30.76
N LYS A 176 8.23 5.19 31.69
CA LYS A 176 8.64 5.14 33.11
C LYS A 176 9.98 4.45 33.31
N LEU A 177 10.27 3.39 32.55
CA LEU A 177 11.56 2.70 32.59
C LEU A 177 12.69 3.59 32.05
N SER A 178 12.42 4.35 30.99
CA SER A 178 13.35 5.32 30.43
C SER A 178 13.73 6.40 31.45
N ASP A 179 12.74 6.98 32.13
CA ASP A 179 12.96 8.00 33.16
C ASP A 179 13.77 7.45 34.35
N ALA A 180 13.46 6.23 34.79
CA ALA A 180 14.19 5.56 35.86
C ALA A 180 15.66 5.31 35.49
N ALA A 181 15.92 4.89 34.25
CA ALA A 181 17.28 4.68 33.74
C ALA A 181 18.07 6.01 33.69
N LEU A 182 17.42 7.11 33.29
CA LEU A 182 18.04 8.43 33.26
C LEU A 182 18.44 8.92 34.67
N ILE A 183 17.59 8.67 35.67
CA ILE A 183 17.86 9.00 37.07
C ILE A 183 19.03 8.15 37.60
N GLN A 184 19.07 6.86 37.28
CA GLN A 184 20.18 5.99 37.66
C GLN A 184 21.51 6.43 37.04
N ALA A 185 21.52 6.80 35.76
CA ALA A 185 22.70 7.31 35.07
C ALA A 185 23.28 8.56 35.78
N ARG A 186 22.43 9.53 36.11
CA ARG A 186 22.84 10.76 36.82
C ARG A 186 23.38 10.48 38.23
N ASN A 187 22.80 9.50 38.94
CA ASN A 187 23.30 9.12 40.25
C ASN A 187 24.68 8.44 40.16
N MET A 188 24.92 7.64 39.12
CA MET A 188 26.23 7.04 38.87
C MET A 188 27.29 8.09 38.52
N GLU A 189 26.96 9.08 37.69
CA GLU A 189 27.86 10.22 37.40
C GLU A 189 28.28 10.96 38.68
N ARG A 190 27.32 11.31 39.54
CA ARG A 190 27.61 11.97 40.83
C ARG A 190 28.50 11.14 41.75
N LEU A 191 28.33 9.81 41.76
CA LEU A 191 29.18 8.91 42.56
C LEU A 191 30.60 8.83 42.01
N LEU A 192 30.78 8.91 40.69
CA LEU A 192 32.09 8.95 40.05
C LEU A 192 32.80 10.28 40.36
N GLU A 193 32.10 11.42 40.23
CA GLU A 193 32.64 12.74 40.59
C GLU A 193 33.09 12.80 42.06
N GLN A 194 32.29 12.28 42.99
CA GLN A 194 32.65 12.25 44.42
C GLN A 194 33.87 11.37 44.72
N LYS A 195 34.09 10.30 43.93
CA LYS A 195 35.30 9.47 44.07
C LYS A 195 36.55 10.17 43.55
N GLU A 196 36.45 10.95 42.48
CA GLU A 196 37.58 11.74 41.96
C GLU A 196 37.99 12.87 42.91
N VAL A 197 37.02 13.55 43.54
CA VAL A 197 37.28 14.61 44.53
C VAL A 197 37.96 14.04 45.79
N LYS A 198 37.55 12.85 46.27
CA LYS A 198 38.20 12.22 47.44
C LYS A 198 39.63 11.76 47.17
N ASN A 199 39.92 11.28 45.96
CA ASN A 199 41.29 10.89 45.56
C ASN A 199 42.23 12.10 45.45
N THR A 200 41.72 13.26 45.01
CA THR A 200 42.51 14.49 44.91
C THR A 200 42.79 15.15 46.27
N GLU A 201 41.88 15.01 47.25
CA GLU A 201 42.10 15.47 48.62
C GLU A 201 43.08 14.59 49.41
N HIS A 202 43.06 13.26 49.22
CA HIS A 202 44.04 12.35 49.85
C HIS A 202 45.48 12.61 49.35
N ASN A 203 45.65 12.96 48.07
CA ASN A 203 46.97 13.23 47.50
C ASN A 203 47.57 14.58 47.95
N LYS A 204 46.74 15.53 48.41
CA LYS A 204 47.20 16.83 48.95
C LYS A 204 47.60 16.79 50.43
N LYS A 205 47.21 15.76 51.19
CA LYS A 205 47.58 15.60 52.61
C LYS A 205 48.82 14.71 52.83
N ALA A 206 49.35 14.09 51.77
CA ALA A 206 50.50 13.19 51.83
C ALA A 206 51.81 13.83 51.28
N GLY A 207 51.82 15.15 51.04
CA GLY A 207 52.98 15.91 50.57
C GLY A 207 53.37 17.02 51.52
#